data_AF-A0A0N1G9D7-F1
#
_entry.id   AF-A0A0N1G9D7-F1
#
_cell.length_a   1.000
_cell.length_b   1.000
_cell.length_c   1.000
_cell.angle_alpha   90.00
_cell.angle_beta   90.00
_cell.angle_gamma   90.00
#
_symmetry.space_group_name_H-M   'P 1'
#
loop_
_entity.id
_entity.type
_entity.pdbx_description
1 polymer ?
#
loop_
_entity_poly.entity_id
_entity_poly.type
_entity_poly.pdbx_seq_one_letter_code
_entity_poly.pdbx_strand_id
1 'polypeptide(L)' 'MTPAAKGCRGTQRIVHAGEVPAPDEVAVLLGVAAGGTVVVRRRVIELDGEPCELTDAYYPLASFMANPFLLDRTR' A
#
# COMPACT_ATOMS: atom_id res chain seq x y z
N MET A 1 -6.71 -30.70 -20.79
CA MET A 1 -7.28 -29.61 -21.61
C MET A 1 -7.25 -28.36 -20.77
N THR A 2 -6.30 -27.45 -21.00
CA THR A 2 -6.22 -26.16 -20.28
C THR A 2 -6.16 -25.03 -21.29
N PRO A 3 -7.11 -24.10 -21.22
CA PRO A 3 -6.87 -22.74 -21.67
C PRO A 3 -7.15 -21.71 -20.55
N ALA A 4 -6.09 -20.97 -20.21
CA ALA A 4 -5.97 -19.64 -19.61
C ALA A 4 -7.08 -19.10 -18.68
N ALA A 5 -6.69 -18.69 -17.47
CA ALA A 5 -7.45 -17.73 -16.66
C ALA A 5 -7.63 -16.42 -17.46
N LYS A 6 -8.74 -16.32 -18.19
CA LYS A 6 -9.08 -15.13 -18.98
C LYS A 6 -9.66 -14.08 -18.03
N GLY A 7 -8.79 -13.14 -17.66
CA GLY A 7 -9.10 -11.73 -17.45
C GLY A 7 -10.14 -11.40 -16.37
N CYS A 8 -9.79 -11.58 -15.11
CA CYS A 8 -10.43 -10.77 -14.07
C CYS A 8 -9.87 -9.34 -14.13
N ARG A 9 -10.74 -8.34 -14.00
CA ARG A 9 -10.32 -6.94 -13.93
C ARG A 9 -9.93 -6.62 -12.50
N GLY A 10 -8.62 -6.59 -12.23
CA GLY A 10 -8.09 -6.08 -10.97
C GLY A 10 -8.14 -4.56 -10.95
N THR A 11 -8.82 -3.98 -9.96
CA THR A 11 -8.79 -2.54 -9.66
C THR A 11 -8.27 -2.31 -8.26
N GLN A 12 -7.82 -1.07 -7.98
CA GLN A 12 -7.41 -0.69 -6.64
C GLN A 12 -7.94 0.71 -6.30
N ARG A 13 -8.27 0.90 -5.03
CA ARG A 13 -8.64 2.21 -4.49
C ARG A 13 -7.87 2.48 -3.21
N ILE A 14 -7.28 3.67 -3.13
CA ILE A 14 -6.64 4.15 -1.91
C ILE A 14 -7.73 4.61 -0.95
N VAL A 15 -7.71 4.07 0.26
CA VAL A 15 -8.63 4.47 1.34
C VAL A 15 -7.96 5.36 2.37
N HIS A 16 -6.63 5.31 2.45
CA HIS A 16 -5.85 6.19 3.33
C HIS A 16 -4.41 6.33 2.82
N ALA A 17 -3.86 7.52 2.94
CA ALA A 17 -2.48 7.85 2.63
C ALA A 17 -2.01 8.94 3.61
N GLY A 18 -0.98 8.68 4.40
CA GLY A 18 -0.53 9.64 5.39
C GLY A 18 0.58 9.15 6.31
N GLU A 19 1.09 10.07 7.12
CA GLU A 19 2.09 9.79 8.14
C GLU A 19 1.47 9.14 9.38
N VAL A 20 2.15 8.13 9.93
CA VAL A 20 1.78 7.44 11.16
C VAL A 20 3.04 7.05 11.95
N PRO A 21 2.94 6.87 13.28
CA PRO A 21 3.98 6.17 14.04
C PRO A 21 4.15 4.75 13.49
N ALA A 22 5.39 4.31 13.29
CA ALA A 22 5.70 2.97 12.81
C ALA A 22 5.26 1.92 13.83
N PRO A 23 4.39 0.96 13.44
CA PRO A 23 4.19 -0.26 14.23
C PRO A 23 5.53 -0.97 14.47
N ASP A 24 5.68 -1.66 15.60
CA ASP A 24 6.96 -2.24 16.00
C ASP A 24 7.59 -3.15 14.92
N GLU A 25 6.77 -4.01 14.31
CA GLU A 25 7.22 -4.90 13.22
C GLU A 25 7.67 -4.11 11.99
N VAL A 26 6.97 -3.03 11.65
CA VAL A 26 7.30 -2.16 10.52
C VAL A 26 8.57 -1.37 10.82
N ALA A 27 8.74 -0.91 12.07
CA ALA A 27 9.93 -0.17 12.49
C ALA A 27 11.20 -1.03 12.31
N VAL A 28 11.13 -2.30 12.73
CA VAL A 28 12.20 -3.27 12.55
C VAL A 28 12.46 -3.53 11.06
N LEU A 29 11.41 -3.81 10.27
CA LEU A 29 11.55 -4.14 8.84
C LEU A 29 12.10 -2.97 8.01
N LEU A 30 11.72 -1.74 8.34
CA LEU A 30 12.17 -0.53 7.65
C LEU A 30 13.45 0.07 8.23
N GLY A 31 13.97 -0.46 9.34
CA GLY A 31 15.17 0.07 10.00
C GLY A 31 15.00 1.49 10.55
N VAL A 32 13.79 1.85 10.96
CA VAL A 32 13.49 3.15 11.58
C VAL A 32 13.41 3.01 13.11
N ALA A 33 13.48 4.13 13.82
CA ALA A 33 13.29 4.12 15.27
C ALA A 33 11.90 3.57 15.65
N ALA A 34 11.80 2.87 16.79
CA ALA A 34 10.50 2.42 17.32
C ALA A 34 9.56 3.62 17.51
N GLY A 35 8.35 3.53 16.96
CA GLY A 35 7.38 4.64 16.93
C GLY A 35 7.77 5.83 16.04
N GLY A 36 8.88 5.74 15.30
CA GLY A 36 9.30 6.77 14.35
C GLY A 36 8.32 6.95 13.19
N THR A 37 8.34 8.11 12.54
CA THR A 37 7.36 8.44 11.49
C THR A 37 7.61 7.65 10.20
N VAL A 38 6.57 6.98 9.73
CA VAL A 38 6.49 6.33 8.42
C VAL A 38 5.27 6.82 7.67
N VAL A 39 5.25 6.62 6.37
CA VAL A 39 4.09 6.90 5.53
C VAL A 39 3.40 5.59 5.20
N VAL A 40 2.10 5.51 5.48
CA VAL A 40 1.27 4.35 5.12
C VAL A 40 0.37 4.67 3.94
N ARG A 41 0.23 3.72 3.02
CA ARG A 41 -0.77 3.71 1.96
C ARG A 41 -1.66 2.48 2.13
N ARG A 42 -2.92 2.70 2.46
CA ARG A 42 -3.93 1.65 2.61
C ARG A 42 -4.80 1.57 1.37
N ARG A 43 -5.04 0.36 0.89
CA ARG A 43 -5.83 0.10 -0.31
C ARG A 43 -6.82 -1.02 -0.11
N VAL A 44 -7.90 -0.90 -0.87
CA VAL A 44 -8.78 -2.02 -1.20
C VAL A 44 -8.41 -2.46 -2.62
N ILE A 45 -8.12 -3.75 -2.80
CA ILE A 45 -8.02 -4.39 -4.11
C ILE A 45 -9.36 -5.05 -4.41
N GLU A 46 -9.83 -4.85 -5.63
CA GLU A 46 -11.09 -5.40 -6.10
C GLU A 46 -10.82 -6.33 -7.29
N LEU A 47 -11.55 -7.43 -7.32
CA LEU A 47 -11.58 -8.37 -8.43
C LEU A 47 -12.99 -8.34 -9.03
N ASP A 48 -13.08 -7.94 -10.29
CA ASP A 48 -14.37 -7.81 -10.98
C ASP A 48 -15.37 -6.88 -10.26
N GLY A 49 -14.85 -5.87 -9.55
CA GLY A 49 -15.63 -4.87 -8.81
C GLY A 49 -15.92 -5.23 -7.35
N GLU A 50 -15.54 -6.43 -6.92
CA GLU A 50 -15.76 -6.90 -5.54
C GLU A 50 -14.46 -6.80 -4.72
N PRO A 51 -14.48 -6.15 -3.53
CA PRO A 51 -13.33 -6.11 -2.62
C PRO A 51 -12.87 -7.51 -2.21
N CYS A 52 -11.59 -7.81 -2.45
CA CYS A 52 -11.03 -9.13 -2.13
C CYS A 52 -9.76 -9.08 -1.26
N GLU A 53 -9.05 -7.94 -1.21
CA GLU A 53 -7.83 -7.79 -0.41
C GLU A 53 -7.74 -6.37 0.18
N LEU A 54 -7.22 -6.29 1.40
CA LEU A 54 -6.77 -5.05 2.03
C LEU A 54 -5.24 -5.06 2.09
N THR A 55 -4.62 -3.99 1.60
CA THR A 55 -3.16 -3.89 1.57
C THR A 55 -2.70 -2.59 2.21
N ASP A 56 -1.86 -2.72 3.25
CA ASP A 56 -1.14 -1.60 3.86
C ASP A 56 0.33 -1.66 3.41
N ALA A 57 0.79 -0.60 2.73
CA ALA A 57 2.18 -0.44 2.34
C ALA A 57 2.83 0.68 3.15
N TYR A 58 3.95 0.39 3.80
CA TYR A 58 4.70 1.34 4.62
C TYR A 58 5.98 1.77 3.91
N TYR A 59 6.28 3.07 3.99
CA TYR A 59 7.46 3.68 3.39
C TYR A 59 8.20 4.52 4.44
N PRO A 60 9.54 4.55 4.43
CA PRO A 60 10.29 5.55 5.18
C PRO A 60 9.89 6.96 4.75
N LEU A 61 9.74 7.89 5.70
CA LEU A 61 9.35 9.27 5.42
C LEU A 61 10.26 9.95 4.38
N ALA A 62 11.56 9.67 4.42
CA ALA A 62 12.54 10.21 3.48
C ALA A 62 12.24 9.86 2.02
N SER A 63 11.71 8.66 1.75
CA SER A 63 11.33 8.25 0.39
C SER A 63 10.10 8.99 -0.13
N PHE A 64 9.17 9.33 0.76
CA PHE A 64 7.98 10.09 0.42
C PHE A 64 8.30 11.55 0.09
N MET A 65 9.19 12.19 0.85
CA MET A 65 9.64 13.57 0.56
C MET A 65 10.27 13.72 -0.83
N ALA A 66 10.91 12.65 -1.34
CA ALA A 66 11.48 12.62 -2.68
C ALA A 66 10.43 12.43 -3.79
N ASN A 67 9.27 11.85 -3.49
CA ASN A 67 8.18 11.65 -4.44
C ASN A 67 6.81 11.62 -3.73
N PRO A 68 6.17 12.79 -3.54
CA PRO A 68 4.87 12.88 -2.85
C PRO A 68 3.73 12.14 -3.57
N PHE A 69 3.88 11.86 -4.86
CA PHE A 69 2.89 11.12 -5.66
C PHE A 69 3.03 9.60 -5.53
N LEU A 70 4.00 9.08 -4.76
CA LEU A 70 4.20 7.64 -4.56
C LEU A 70 2.92 6.93 -4.07
N LEU A 71 2.08 7.64 -3.34
CA LEU A 71 0.83 7.09 -2.81
C LEU A 71 -0.33 7.21 -3.79
N ASP A 72 -0.22 8.03 -4.85
CA ASP A 72 -1.21 8.15 -5.90
C ASP A 72 -0.85 7.24 -7.08
N ARG A 73 -1.47 6.06 -7.10
CA ARG A 73 -1.54 5.21 -8.29
C ARG A 73 -2.99 4.89 -8.55
N THR A 74 -3.74 5.91 -8.93
CA THR A 74 -5.01 5.76 -9.64
C THR A 74 -4.72 5.42 -11.10
N ARG A 75 -4.60 4.12 -11.40
CA ARG A 75 -4.80 3.56 -12.75
C ARG A 75 -5.45 2.19 -12.64
#